data_AF-K3WCI9-F1
#
_entry.id   AF-K3WCI9-F1
#
_cell.length_a   1.000
_cell.length_b   1.000
_cell.length_c   1.000
_cell.angle_alpha   90.00
_cell.angle_beta   90.00
_cell.angle_gamma   90.00
#
_symmetry.space_group_name_H-M   'P 1'
#
loop_
_entity.id
_entity.type
_entity.pdbx_description
1 polymer ?
#
loop_
_entity_poly.entity_id
_entity_poly.type
_entity_poly.pdbx_seq_one_letter_code
_entity_poly.pdbx_strand_id
1 'polypeptide(L)'
;MVYTGRRIAPDSLRLASATLRKCTQVVQDQVRRIAASKWQIVCGLYGWALWGFVLLLVFAQFLGIFWDSTTTTTHVVYGQNPLLGPYAASGTNDEPYSDRMIVCVRRGRLYKPAQLSAVLQEDKTELIGATGSGIHGYRVVKRESVGLAPETYDHHMNTCKMLAVTLDALFDSCTALEYNAARDNLRVVNNVYSKSMYLIAASLPMLIMPYWDNAMFPFGIGSRVLRVK
;
A
#
# COMPACT_ATOMS: atom_id res chain seq x y z
N MET A 1 -8.79 76.72 71.95
CA MET A 1 -10.16 76.17 71.99
C MET A 1 -11.06 77.09 71.14
N VAL A 2 -11.28 76.76 69.87
CA VAL A 2 -12.36 77.33 69.02
C VAL A 2 -12.68 76.25 67.98
N TYR A 3 -13.82 75.58 68.12
CA TYR A 3 -14.39 74.69 67.09
C TYR A 3 -15.29 75.52 66.19
N THR A 4 -14.96 75.64 64.91
CA THR A 4 -15.84 76.23 63.89
C THR A 4 -16.55 75.12 63.11
N GLY A 5 -17.85 74.96 63.39
CA GLY A 5 -18.74 74.07 62.65
C GLY A 5 -19.08 74.62 61.27
N ARG A 6 -18.88 73.82 60.23
CA ARG A 6 -19.21 74.15 58.84
C ARG A 6 -20.60 73.60 58.50
N ARG A 7 -21.56 74.50 58.23
CA ARG A 7 -22.90 74.14 57.70
C ARG A 7 -22.75 73.60 56.27
N ILE A 8 -23.30 72.42 56.02
CA ILE A 8 -23.42 71.82 54.69
C ILE A 8 -24.72 72.34 54.06
N ALA A 9 -24.59 72.93 52.87
CA ALA A 9 -25.69 73.51 52.11
C ALA A 9 -26.55 72.42 51.41
N PRO A 10 -27.87 72.64 51.26
CA PRO A 10 -28.84 71.64 50.77
C PRO A 10 -28.83 71.35 49.26
N ASP A 11 -27.97 72.01 48.47
CA ASP A 11 -27.97 71.88 47.00
C ASP A 11 -27.32 70.58 46.48
N SER A 12 -26.62 69.85 47.34
CA SER A 12 -25.99 68.57 47.02
C SER A 12 -26.99 67.41 46.86
N LEU A 13 -28.19 67.53 47.43
CA LEU A 13 -29.19 66.45 47.41
C LEU A 13 -29.98 66.39 46.09
N ARG A 14 -30.19 67.51 45.42
CA ARG A 14 -30.96 67.54 44.16
C ARG A 14 -30.15 67.01 42.97
N LEU A 15 -28.84 67.25 42.93
CA LEU A 15 -27.97 66.78 41.86
C LEU A 15 -27.77 65.25 41.90
N ALA A 16 -27.71 64.65 43.10
CA ALA A 16 -27.60 63.20 43.29
C ALA A 16 -28.86 62.46 42.81
N SER A 17 -30.05 63.06 42.98
CA SER A 17 -31.31 62.42 42.58
C SER A 17 -31.49 62.32 41.05
N ALA A 18 -30.92 63.26 40.28
CA ALA A 18 -31.01 63.26 38.82
C ALA A 18 -30.01 62.29 38.16
N THR A 19 -28.83 62.10 38.77
CA THR A 19 -27.82 61.14 38.30
C THR A 19 -28.23 59.70 38.60
N LEU A 20 -28.85 59.44 39.75
CA LEU A 20 -29.39 58.11 40.09
C LEU A 20 -30.45 57.64 39.09
N ARG A 21 -31.36 58.53 38.63
CA ARG A 21 -32.39 58.18 37.64
C ARG A 21 -31.82 57.81 36.28
N LYS A 22 -30.80 58.53 35.80
CA LYS A 22 -30.09 58.20 34.55
C LYS A 22 -29.33 56.87 34.65
N CYS A 23 -28.74 56.57 35.80
CA CYS A 23 -28.03 55.30 36.01
C CYS A 23 -29.00 54.10 36.02
N THR A 24 -30.17 54.24 36.65
CA THR A 24 -31.20 53.18 36.63
C THR A 24 -31.77 52.94 35.23
N GLN A 25 -31.95 53.98 34.40
CA GLN A 25 -32.44 53.79 33.02
C GLN A 25 -31.43 53.05 32.13
N VAL A 26 -30.13 53.32 32.27
CA VAL A 26 -29.08 52.61 31.49
C VAL A 26 -28.97 51.15 31.90
N VAL A 27 -29.12 50.85 33.20
CA VAL A 27 -29.12 49.47 33.70
C VAL A 27 -30.37 48.72 33.24
N GLN A 28 -31.53 49.38 33.19
CA GLN A 28 -32.79 48.77 32.73
C GLN A 28 -32.79 48.48 31.22
N ASP A 29 -32.14 49.32 30.40
CA ASP A 29 -31.92 49.07 28.97
C ASP A 29 -30.85 48.00 28.69
N GLN A 30 -29.85 47.84 29.56
CA GLN A 30 -28.90 46.73 29.50
C GLN A 30 -29.58 45.39 29.84
N VAL A 31 -30.43 45.35 30.87
CA VAL A 31 -31.18 44.14 31.23
C VAL A 31 -32.17 43.72 30.13
N ARG A 32 -32.76 44.67 29.39
CA ARG A 32 -33.60 44.36 28.22
C ARG A 32 -32.83 43.75 27.03
N ARG A 33 -31.51 43.97 26.92
CA ARG A 33 -30.65 43.30 25.93
C ARG A 33 -30.19 41.91 26.37
N ILE A 34 -30.34 41.56 27.65
CA ILE A 34 -30.04 40.24 28.21
C ILE A 34 -31.24 39.28 28.08
N ALA A 35 -32.43 39.81 27.77
CA ALA A 35 -33.53 39.01 27.24
C ALA A 35 -33.21 38.59 25.80
N ALA A 36 -32.22 37.71 25.66
CA ALA A 36 -31.87 37.08 24.39
C ALA A 36 -33.15 36.56 23.75
N SER A 37 -33.44 37.05 22.55
CA SER A 37 -34.55 36.55 21.77
C SER A 37 -34.39 35.03 21.69
N LYS A 38 -35.47 34.26 21.88
CA LYS A 38 -35.43 32.79 21.81
C LYS A 38 -34.68 32.30 20.55
N TRP A 39 -34.79 33.07 19.46
CA TRP A 39 -34.06 32.87 18.21
C TRP A 39 -32.53 32.99 18.33
N GLN A 40 -32.01 33.92 19.12
CA GLN A 40 -30.56 34.05 19.34
C GLN A 40 -30.01 32.86 20.11
N ILE A 41 -30.77 32.33 21.07
CA ILE A 41 -30.39 31.12 21.81
C ILE A 41 -30.39 29.91 20.88
N VAL A 42 -31.41 29.76 20.03
CA VAL A 42 -31.50 28.67 19.03
C VAL A 42 -30.36 28.75 18.01
N CYS A 43 -30.07 29.92 17.45
CA CYS A 43 -28.96 30.10 16.52
C CYS A 43 -27.61 29.80 17.17
N GLY A 44 -27.43 30.20 18.44
CA GLY A 44 -26.24 29.86 19.22
C GLY A 44 -26.09 28.34 19.39
N LEU A 45 -27.15 27.66 19.84
CA LEU A 45 -27.16 26.21 20.00
C LEU A 45 -26.88 25.46 18.69
N TYR A 46 -27.46 25.91 17.58
CA TYR A 46 -27.20 25.34 16.26
C TYR A 46 -25.73 25.46 15.85
N GLY A 47 -25.13 26.65 16.05
CA GLY A 47 -23.71 26.86 15.79
C GLY A 47 -22.82 25.94 16.61
N TRP A 48 -23.07 25.85 17.92
CA TRP A 48 -22.33 24.93 18.81
C TRP A 48 -22.46 23.47 18.40
N ALA A 49 -23.66 23.03 18.03
CA ALA A 49 -23.91 21.65 17.58
C ALA A 49 -23.17 21.35 16.27
N LEU A 50 -23.17 22.27 15.31
CA LEU A 50 -22.49 22.10 14.02
C LEU A 50 -20.97 22.03 14.20
N TRP A 51 -20.39 22.89 15.03
CA TRP A 51 -18.96 22.82 15.36
C TRP A 51 -18.59 21.52 16.10
N GLY A 52 -19.42 21.07 17.03
CA GLY A 52 -19.23 19.78 17.71
C GLY A 52 -19.28 18.60 16.75
N PHE A 53 -20.21 18.61 15.79
CA PHE A 53 -20.33 17.56 14.78
C PHE A 53 -19.09 17.50 13.86
N VAL A 54 -18.60 18.65 13.38
CA VAL A 54 -17.38 18.72 12.57
C VAL A 54 -16.17 18.19 13.33
N LEU A 55 -16.01 18.56 14.61
CA LEU A 55 -14.91 18.09 15.45
C LEU A 55 -14.96 16.56 15.63
N LEU A 56 -16.16 16.00 15.85
CA LEU A 56 -16.38 14.56 15.94
C LEU A 56 -15.98 13.83 14.65
N LEU A 57 -16.37 14.35 13.49
CA LEU A 57 -16.00 13.75 12.20
C LEU A 57 -14.48 13.75 11.99
N VAL A 58 -13.80 14.84 12.32
CA VAL A 58 -12.33 14.93 12.23
C VAL A 58 -11.67 13.93 13.19
N PHE A 59 -12.15 13.84 14.43
CA PHE A 59 -11.61 12.92 15.43
C PHE A 59 -11.82 11.44 15.02
N ALA A 60 -12.95 11.12 14.38
CA ALA A 60 -13.19 9.78 13.84
C ALA A 60 -12.17 9.39 12.77
N GLN A 61 -11.74 10.33 11.92
CA GLN A 61 -10.69 10.07 10.92
C GLN A 61 -9.33 9.82 11.58
N PHE A 62 -8.97 10.60 12.61
CA PHE A 62 -7.73 10.37 13.36
C PHE A 62 -7.73 9.02 14.10
N LEU A 63 -8.86 8.64 14.71
CA LEU A 63 -9.02 7.33 15.34
C LEU A 63 -8.93 6.20 14.31
N GLY A 64 -9.47 6.39 13.10
CA GLY A 64 -9.31 5.43 12.00
C GLY A 64 -7.85 5.20 11.64
N ILE A 65 -7.05 6.26 11.52
CA ILE A 65 -5.61 6.17 11.23
C ILE A 65 -4.85 5.46 12.36
N PHE A 66 -5.13 5.79 13.62
CA PHE A 66 -4.49 5.14 14.76
C PHE A 66 -4.91 3.67 14.90
N TRP A 67 -6.17 3.35 14.64
CA TRP A 67 -6.67 1.97 14.72
C TRP A 67 -6.08 1.09 13.62
N ASP A 68 -5.96 1.62 12.40
CA ASP A 68 -5.30 0.95 11.27
C ASP A 68 -3.79 0.79 11.54
N SER A 69 -3.18 1.77 12.21
CA SER A 69 -1.75 1.72 12.59
C SER A 69 -1.44 0.76 13.75
N THR A 70 -2.41 0.42 14.61
CA THR A 70 -2.15 -0.39 15.82
C THR A 70 -2.48 -1.88 15.63
N THR A 71 -3.22 -2.24 14.57
CA THR A 71 -3.68 -3.62 14.33
C THR A 71 -2.77 -4.47 13.44
N THR A 72 -1.58 -3.99 13.08
CA THR A 72 -0.62 -4.75 12.26
C THR A 72 0.68 -5.07 13.01
N THR A 73 0.55 -5.64 14.21
CA THR A 73 1.62 -6.48 14.78
C THR A 73 1.31 -7.93 14.44
N THR A 74 1.45 -8.28 13.16
CA THR A 74 1.33 -9.67 12.72
C THR A 74 2.57 -10.44 13.20
N HIS A 75 2.36 -11.36 14.14
CA HIS A 75 3.37 -12.37 14.44
C HIS A 75 3.60 -13.19 13.16
N VAL A 76 4.77 -13.02 12.56
CA VAL A 76 5.09 -13.61 11.26
C VAL A 76 5.34 -15.10 11.45
N VAL A 77 4.35 -15.94 11.10
CA VAL A 77 4.51 -17.39 11.05
C VAL A 77 4.98 -17.76 9.65
N TYR A 78 6.16 -18.37 9.56
CA TYR A 78 6.82 -18.72 8.30
C TYR A 78 6.31 -20.07 7.75
N GLY A 79 6.20 -20.19 6.42
CA GLY A 79 5.94 -21.47 5.74
C GLY A 79 4.48 -21.93 5.72
N GLN A 80 3.50 -21.02 5.65
CA GLN A 80 2.09 -21.38 5.67
C GLN A 80 1.54 -21.82 4.29
N ASN A 81 0.61 -22.77 4.30
CA ASN A 81 -0.12 -23.21 3.09
C ASN A 81 -0.84 -22.02 2.41
N PRO A 82 -0.69 -21.82 1.09
CA PRO A 82 -1.30 -20.70 0.36
C PRO A 82 -2.84 -20.67 0.41
N LEU A 83 -3.50 -21.78 0.74
CA LEU A 83 -4.97 -21.84 0.92
C LEU A 83 -5.44 -21.10 2.17
N LEU A 84 -4.54 -20.79 3.11
CA LEU A 84 -4.87 -20.12 4.37
C LEU A 84 -4.73 -18.59 4.29
N GLY A 85 -4.51 -18.05 3.09
CA GLY A 85 -4.42 -16.62 2.84
C GLY A 85 -2.98 -16.11 2.66
N PRO A 86 -2.84 -14.80 2.42
CA PRO A 86 -1.55 -14.18 2.17
C PRO A 86 -0.71 -14.16 3.45
N TYR A 87 0.51 -14.70 3.37
CA TYR A 87 1.51 -14.63 4.42
C TYR A 87 2.74 -13.85 3.93
N ALA A 88 3.50 -13.30 4.87
CA ALA A 88 4.77 -12.61 4.62
C ALA A 88 5.94 -13.60 4.78
N ALA A 89 6.91 -13.54 3.86
CA ALA A 89 8.18 -14.23 4.01
C ALA A 89 9.14 -13.32 4.80
N SER A 90 9.85 -13.84 5.80
CA SER A 90 10.94 -13.08 6.44
C SER A 90 12.20 -13.09 5.58
N GLY A 91 12.92 -11.97 5.59
CA GLY A 91 14.24 -11.79 4.97
C GLY A 91 14.19 -10.92 3.72
N THR A 92 15.33 -10.76 3.04
CA THR A 92 15.40 -10.23 1.67
C THR A 92 14.85 -11.23 0.64
N ASN A 93 14.09 -12.25 1.07
CA ASN A 93 13.53 -13.30 0.22
C ASN A 93 12.46 -12.79 -0.75
N ASP A 94 11.88 -11.62 -0.49
CA ASP A 94 10.97 -10.94 -1.43
C ASP A 94 11.73 -10.27 -2.60
N GLU A 95 13.07 -10.16 -2.52
CA GLU A 95 13.85 -9.68 -3.65
C GLU A 95 13.96 -10.78 -4.72
N PRO A 96 13.61 -10.48 -5.97
CA PRO A 96 13.58 -11.45 -7.05
C PRO A 96 15.02 -11.76 -7.49
N TYR A 97 15.78 -12.56 -6.75
CA TYR A 97 17.16 -12.90 -7.12
C TYR A 97 17.25 -13.97 -8.22
N SER A 98 18.15 -13.76 -9.18
CA SER A 98 18.32 -14.66 -10.34
C SER A 98 18.91 -16.03 -10.00
N ASP A 99 19.62 -16.15 -8.89
CA ASP A 99 20.22 -17.41 -8.40
C ASP A 99 19.17 -18.35 -7.80
N ARG A 100 18.05 -17.84 -7.31
CA ARG A 100 16.98 -18.67 -6.76
C ARG A 100 16.01 -19.15 -7.80
N MET A 101 15.88 -18.41 -8.89
CA MET A 101 14.84 -18.67 -9.87
C MET A 101 15.21 -19.79 -10.82
N ILE A 102 14.19 -20.56 -11.16
CA ILE A 102 14.28 -21.67 -12.09
C ILE A 102 13.46 -21.33 -13.32
N VAL A 103 14.05 -21.57 -14.47
CA VAL A 103 13.44 -21.40 -15.78
C VAL A 103 13.40 -22.73 -16.50
N CYS A 104 12.33 -22.97 -17.23
CA CYS A 104 12.18 -24.16 -18.05
C CYS A 104 12.65 -23.84 -19.48
N VAL A 105 13.85 -24.30 -19.83
CA VAL A 105 14.46 -24.07 -21.14
C VAL A 105 14.41 -25.35 -21.97
N ARG A 106 14.00 -25.23 -23.23
CA ARG A 106 13.95 -26.36 -24.17
C ARG A 106 15.36 -26.77 -24.53
N ARG A 107 15.75 -27.98 -24.11
CA ARG A 107 17.03 -28.61 -24.43
C ARG A 107 16.74 -29.93 -25.14
N GLY A 108 16.82 -29.91 -26.47
CA GLY A 108 16.36 -31.01 -27.31
C GLY A 108 14.83 -31.05 -27.42
N ARG A 109 14.21 -32.20 -27.13
CA ARG A 109 12.75 -32.40 -27.21
C ARG A 109 12.00 -32.11 -25.91
N LEU A 110 12.71 -31.76 -24.84
CA LEU A 110 12.14 -31.61 -23.50
C LEU A 110 12.49 -30.24 -22.92
N TYR A 111 11.57 -29.69 -22.12
CA TYR A 111 11.83 -28.53 -21.28
C TYR A 111 12.51 -29.01 -20.00
N LYS A 112 13.75 -28.54 -19.78
CA LYS A 112 14.57 -28.88 -18.61
C LYS A 112 14.66 -27.66 -17.69
N PRO A 113 14.65 -27.87 -16.36
CA PRO A 113 14.89 -26.79 -15.42
C PRO A 113 16.35 -26.34 -15.55
N ALA A 114 16.55 -25.03 -15.53
CA ALA A 114 17.85 -24.40 -15.47
C ALA A 114 17.75 -23.20 -14.54
N GLN A 115 18.85 -22.90 -13.84
CA GLN A 115 18.90 -21.73 -12.98
C GLN A 115 18.94 -20.47 -13.85
N LEU A 116 18.14 -19.46 -13.51
CA LEU A 116 18.06 -18.24 -14.31
C LEU A 116 19.42 -17.54 -14.43
N SER A 117 20.19 -17.45 -13.34
CA SER A 117 21.53 -16.86 -13.35
C SER A 117 22.49 -17.56 -14.32
N ALA A 118 22.42 -18.89 -14.44
CA ALA A 118 23.23 -19.66 -15.38
C ALA A 118 22.77 -19.43 -16.82
N VAL A 119 21.46 -19.40 -17.06
CA VAL A 119 20.88 -19.16 -18.39
C VAL A 119 21.17 -17.75 -18.88
N LEU A 120 21.15 -16.74 -18.00
CA LEU A 120 21.53 -15.36 -18.33
C LEU A 120 23.01 -15.20 -18.65
N GLN A 121 23.85 -16.20 -18.36
CA GLN A 121 25.26 -16.24 -18.75
C GLN A 121 25.49 -17.02 -20.05
N GLU A 122 24.47 -17.73 -20.57
CA GLU A 122 24.57 -18.44 -21.85
C GLU A 122 24.43 -17.46 -23.04
N ASP A 123 25.15 -17.72 -24.13
CA ASP A 123 25.10 -16.91 -25.37
C ASP A 123 23.73 -16.91 -26.08
N LYS A 124 22.75 -17.67 -25.58
CA LYS A 124 21.40 -17.79 -26.15
C LYS A 124 20.43 -16.72 -25.68
N THR A 125 20.90 -15.77 -24.87
CA THR A 125 20.08 -14.63 -24.44
C THR A 125 20.25 -13.45 -25.36
N GLU A 126 19.15 -12.97 -25.93
CA GLU A 126 19.13 -11.83 -26.83
C GLU A 126 18.72 -10.56 -26.08
N LEU A 127 19.43 -9.46 -26.30
CA LEU A 127 19.03 -8.15 -25.76
C LEU A 127 17.96 -7.55 -26.69
N ILE A 128 16.71 -7.48 -26.23
CA ILE A 128 15.56 -7.07 -27.06
C ILE A 128 15.18 -5.61 -26.86
N GLY A 129 15.57 -4.98 -25.73
CA GLY A 129 15.23 -3.58 -25.50
C GLY A 129 16.14 -2.91 -24.49
N ALA A 130 16.54 -1.67 -24.80
CA ALA A 130 17.28 -0.76 -23.91
C ALA A 130 16.61 0.62 -23.77
N THR A 131 15.54 0.88 -24.52
CA THR A 131 14.97 2.22 -24.75
C THR A 131 13.83 2.62 -23.80
N GLY A 132 13.40 1.75 -22.89
CA GLY A 132 12.51 2.11 -21.77
C GLY A 132 11.04 2.37 -22.11
N SER A 133 10.63 2.32 -23.38
CA SER A 133 9.22 2.41 -23.77
C SER A 133 8.54 1.04 -23.68
N GLY A 134 8.05 0.69 -22.49
CA GLY A 134 7.32 -0.57 -22.26
C GLY A 134 8.22 -1.74 -21.85
N ILE A 135 8.65 -1.76 -20.58
CA ILE A 135 9.41 -2.88 -20.03
C ILE A 135 8.42 -3.95 -19.55
N HIS A 136 8.20 -4.97 -20.37
CA HIS A 136 7.36 -6.14 -20.09
C HIS A 136 8.23 -7.39 -19.88
N GLY A 137 8.76 -7.57 -18.67
CA GLY A 137 9.59 -8.72 -18.31
C GLY A 137 9.76 -8.85 -16.80
N TYR A 138 10.16 -10.05 -16.35
CA TYR A 138 10.42 -10.31 -14.94
C TYR A 138 11.67 -9.55 -14.50
N ARG A 139 11.55 -8.64 -13.53
CA ARG A 139 12.69 -7.93 -12.95
C ARG A 139 13.39 -8.84 -11.96
N VAL A 140 14.68 -9.08 -12.16
CA VAL A 140 15.48 -9.96 -11.32
C VAL A 140 16.79 -9.30 -10.93
N VAL A 141 17.24 -9.48 -9.69
CA VAL A 141 18.51 -8.97 -9.20
C VAL A 141 19.58 -10.03 -9.42
N LYS A 142 20.66 -9.68 -10.14
CA LYS A 142 21.77 -10.58 -10.40
C LYS A 142 22.58 -10.82 -9.12
N ARG A 143 22.81 -12.08 -8.79
CA ARG A 143 23.71 -12.54 -7.73
C ARG A 143 24.60 -13.67 -8.24
N GLU A 144 25.71 -13.93 -7.55
CA GLU A 144 26.57 -15.08 -7.83
C GLU A 144 25.74 -16.38 -7.80
N SER A 145 25.94 -17.21 -8.82
CA SER A 145 25.13 -18.41 -9.02
C SER A 145 25.50 -19.50 -8.03
N VAL A 146 24.53 -19.95 -7.24
CA VAL A 146 24.62 -21.19 -6.48
C VAL A 146 24.11 -22.33 -7.36
N GLY A 147 24.95 -23.29 -7.75
CA GLY A 147 24.50 -24.40 -8.60
C GLY A 147 23.26 -25.11 -8.06
N LEU A 148 22.35 -25.52 -8.95
CA LEU A 148 21.13 -26.22 -8.56
C LEU A 148 21.45 -27.63 -8.06
N ALA A 149 20.97 -27.99 -6.86
CA ALA A 149 21.14 -29.34 -6.32
C ALA A 149 20.45 -30.41 -7.20
N PRO A 150 21.01 -31.63 -7.32
CA PRO A 150 20.44 -32.69 -8.16
C PRO A 150 18.99 -33.06 -7.79
N GLU A 151 18.69 -33.12 -6.50
CA GLU A 151 17.34 -33.46 -6.01
C GLU A 151 16.30 -32.39 -6.42
N THR A 152 16.69 -31.12 -6.32
CA THR A 152 15.87 -29.97 -6.74
C THR A 152 15.68 -29.97 -8.26
N TYR A 153 16.73 -30.34 -9.01
CA TYR A 153 16.66 -30.49 -10.46
C TYR A 153 15.61 -31.54 -10.88
N ASP A 154 15.63 -32.72 -10.27
CA ASP A 154 14.68 -33.79 -10.59
C ASP A 154 13.25 -33.42 -10.23
N HIS A 155 13.05 -32.74 -9.10
CA HIS A 155 11.73 -32.21 -8.73
C HIS A 155 11.19 -31.25 -9.79
N HIS A 156 12.00 -30.25 -10.18
CA HIS A 156 11.58 -29.27 -11.17
C HIS A 156 11.53 -29.79 -12.60
N MET A 157 12.15 -30.94 -12.90
CA MET A 157 11.97 -31.62 -14.17
C MET A 157 10.50 -32.00 -14.39
N ASN A 158 9.88 -32.61 -13.38
CA ASN A 158 8.47 -32.95 -13.43
C ASN A 158 7.58 -31.70 -13.48
N THR A 159 7.94 -30.65 -12.73
CA THR A 159 7.23 -29.36 -12.79
C THR A 159 7.29 -28.76 -14.20
N CYS A 160 8.47 -28.63 -14.81
CA CYS A 160 8.64 -28.09 -16.15
C CYS A 160 7.88 -28.90 -17.20
N LYS A 161 7.85 -30.23 -17.08
CA LYS A 161 7.06 -31.10 -17.95
C LYS A 161 5.56 -30.82 -17.82
N MET A 162 5.03 -30.77 -16.60
CA MET A 162 3.62 -30.49 -16.36
C MET A 162 3.24 -29.09 -16.87
N LEU A 163 4.07 -28.08 -16.62
CA LEU A 163 3.85 -26.72 -17.08
C LEU A 163 3.84 -26.60 -18.60
N ALA A 164 4.76 -27.29 -19.29
CA ALA A 164 4.77 -27.34 -20.74
C ALA A 164 3.45 -27.94 -21.28
N VAL A 165 3.01 -29.07 -20.74
CA VAL A 165 1.74 -29.72 -21.13
C VAL A 165 0.54 -28.81 -20.86
N THR A 166 0.49 -28.16 -19.70
CA THR A 166 -0.59 -27.22 -19.37
C THR A 166 -0.62 -26.02 -20.31
N LEU A 167 0.55 -25.43 -20.63
CA LEU A 167 0.63 -24.31 -21.56
C LEU A 167 0.26 -24.71 -22.98
N ASP A 168 0.71 -25.88 -23.45
CA ASP A 168 0.30 -26.40 -24.76
C ASP A 168 -1.23 -26.59 -24.83
N ALA A 169 -1.84 -27.20 -23.80
CA ALA A 169 -3.30 -27.35 -23.74
C ALA A 169 -4.05 -26.00 -23.71
N LEU A 170 -3.49 -24.97 -23.05
CA LEU A 170 -4.03 -23.62 -23.07
C LEU A 170 -3.94 -22.99 -24.46
N PHE A 171 -2.80 -23.10 -25.14
CA PHE A 171 -2.64 -22.56 -26.49
C PHE A 171 -3.54 -23.28 -27.51
N ASP A 172 -3.70 -24.59 -27.38
CA ASP A 172 -4.62 -25.38 -28.20
C ASP A 172 -6.08 -24.92 -27.98
N SER A 173 -6.45 -24.67 -26.72
CA SER A 173 -7.77 -24.13 -26.36
C SER A 173 -8.00 -22.71 -26.92
N CYS A 174 -6.99 -21.84 -26.83
CA CYS A 174 -7.05 -20.50 -27.44
C CYS A 174 -7.24 -20.58 -28.95
N THR A 175 -6.52 -21.50 -29.60
CA THR A 175 -6.60 -21.71 -31.06
C THR A 175 -7.98 -22.25 -31.46
N ALA A 176 -8.56 -23.15 -30.66
CA ALA A 176 -9.92 -23.65 -30.87
C ALA A 176 -10.99 -22.55 -30.77
N LEU A 177 -10.70 -21.47 -30.04
CA LEU A 177 -11.53 -20.28 -29.91
C LEU A 177 -11.14 -19.17 -30.91
N GLU A 178 -10.29 -19.48 -31.91
CA GLU A 178 -9.77 -18.54 -32.91
C GLU A 178 -8.93 -17.39 -32.34
N TYR A 179 -8.45 -17.50 -31.10
CA TYR A 179 -7.50 -16.56 -30.50
C TYR A 179 -6.07 -16.90 -30.90
N ASN A 180 -5.40 -15.97 -31.58
CA ASN A 180 -3.97 -16.07 -31.91
C ASN A 180 -3.10 -15.66 -30.71
N ALA A 181 -2.95 -16.57 -29.74
CA ALA A 181 -2.02 -16.38 -28.63
C ALA A 181 -0.58 -16.66 -29.08
N ALA A 182 0.27 -15.64 -29.09
CA ALA A 182 1.68 -15.81 -29.43
C ALA A 182 2.38 -16.68 -28.38
N ARG A 183 3.17 -17.66 -28.84
CA ARG A 183 4.10 -18.41 -27.98
C ARG A 183 5.30 -17.51 -27.65
N ASP A 184 5.11 -16.62 -26.69
CA ASP A 184 6.17 -15.75 -26.20
C ASP A 184 7.25 -16.56 -25.46
N ASN A 185 8.50 -16.11 -25.60
CA ASN A 185 9.62 -16.61 -24.80
C ASN A 185 9.75 -15.79 -23.51
N LEU A 186 10.49 -16.33 -22.53
CA LEU A 186 10.71 -15.64 -21.27
C LEU A 186 11.52 -14.34 -21.46
N ARG A 187 10.98 -13.24 -20.95
CA ARG A 187 11.62 -11.92 -20.92
C ARG A 187 12.02 -11.55 -19.50
N VAL A 188 13.28 -11.16 -19.33
CA VAL A 188 13.89 -10.88 -18.02
C VAL A 188 14.60 -9.54 -18.06
N VAL A 189 14.44 -8.75 -17.01
CA VAL A 189 15.06 -7.44 -16.85
C VAL A 189 16.12 -7.56 -15.77
N ASN A 190 17.37 -7.28 -16.13
CA ASN A 190 18.49 -7.42 -15.22
C ASN A 190 18.57 -6.20 -14.29
N ASN A 191 18.11 -6.34 -13.04
CA ASN A 191 17.99 -5.34 -11.99
C ASN A 191 16.67 -4.53 -12.01
N VAL A 192 16.24 -4.08 -10.82
CA VAL A 192 15.00 -3.33 -10.56
C VAL A 192 14.96 -2.03 -11.36
N TYR A 193 16.08 -1.31 -11.43
CA TYR A 193 16.18 0.00 -12.09
C TYR A 193 16.67 -0.06 -13.54
N SER A 194 16.97 -1.26 -14.04
CA SER A 194 17.49 -1.41 -15.40
C SER A 194 16.39 -1.25 -16.45
N LYS A 195 16.84 -0.77 -17.61
CA LYS A 195 16.04 -0.66 -18.85
C LYS A 195 16.38 -1.76 -19.85
N SER A 196 17.38 -2.59 -19.55
CA SER A 196 17.84 -3.68 -20.42
C SER A 196 16.99 -4.92 -20.21
N MET A 197 16.35 -5.38 -21.29
CA MET A 197 15.52 -6.58 -21.31
C MET A 197 16.17 -7.67 -22.16
N TYR A 198 16.29 -8.85 -21.57
CA TYR A 198 16.84 -10.06 -22.17
C TYR A 198 15.71 -11.03 -22.50
N LEU A 199 15.75 -11.61 -23.69
CA LEU A 199 14.89 -12.71 -24.10
C LEU A 199 15.67 -14.00 -24.01
N ILE A 200 15.12 -14.99 -23.33
CA ILE A 200 15.69 -16.33 -23.25
C ILE A 200 15.01 -17.18 -24.32
N ALA A 201 15.72 -17.44 -25.41
CA ALA A 201 15.16 -18.22 -26.52
C ALA A 201 14.76 -19.64 -26.11
N ALA A 202 13.69 -20.16 -26.71
CA ALA A 202 13.20 -21.52 -26.52
C ALA A 202 12.92 -21.86 -25.04
N SER A 203 12.34 -20.93 -24.29
CA SER A 203 11.94 -21.12 -22.89
C SER A 203 10.43 -21.03 -22.75
N LEU A 204 9.88 -21.55 -21.64
CA LEU A 204 8.50 -21.27 -21.28
C LEU A 204 8.37 -19.82 -20.78
N PRO A 205 7.27 -19.09 -21.05
CA PRO A 205 7.07 -17.68 -20.64
C PRO A 205 6.82 -17.50 -19.13
N MET A 206 7.30 -18.43 -18.31
CA MET A 206 7.05 -18.46 -16.88
C MET A 206 8.34 -18.70 -16.08
N LEU A 207 8.34 -18.15 -14.89
CA LEU A 207 9.45 -18.15 -13.96
C LEU A 207 9.03 -18.86 -12.68
N ILE A 208 9.81 -19.86 -12.25
CA ILE A 208 9.56 -20.60 -11.01
C ILE A 208 10.41 -19.97 -9.91
N MET A 209 9.75 -19.49 -8.85
CA MET A 209 10.41 -18.95 -7.65
C MET A 209 10.25 -19.96 -6.51
N PRO A 210 11.33 -20.65 -6.09
CA PRO A 210 11.28 -21.53 -4.93
C PRO A 210 11.15 -20.72 -3.64
N TYR A 211 10.61 -21.36 -2.60
CA TYR A 211 10.37 -20.71 -1.31
C TYR A 211 11.65 -20.22 -0.61
N TRP A 212 12.74 -20.97 -0.81
CA TRP A 212 14.07 -20.69 -0.25
C TRP A 212 15.14 -21.18 -1.24
N ASP A 213 16.40 -20.77 -1.06
CA ASP A 213 17.56 -21.31 -1.79
C ASP A 213 17.50 -22.85 -1.87
N ASN A 214 17.52 -23.40 -3.09
CA ASN A 214 17.47 -24.84 -3.37
C ASN A 214 16.24 -25.59 -2.80
N ALA A 215 15.19 -24.90 -2.35
CA ALA A 215 14.02 -25.55 -1.81
C ALA A 215 13.33 -26.42 -2.88
N MET A 216 12.96 -27.64 -2.49
CA MET A 216 12.21 -28.56 -3.35
C MET A 216 10.80 -28.04 -3.65
N PHE A 217 10.21 -27.20 -2.80
CA PHE A 217 8.83 -26.74 -2.95
C PHE A 217 8.76 -25.34 -3.59
N PRO A 218 8.09 -25.18 -4.75
CA PRO A 218 7.85 -23.86 -5.34
C PRO A 218 6.81 -23.08 -4.52
N PHE A 219 6.90 -21.74 -4.52
CA PHE A 219 5.77 -20.92 -4.09
C PHE A 219 4.57 -21.28 -4.97
N GLY A 220 3.42 -21.58 -4.35
CA GLY A 220 2.23 -22.02 -5.08
C GLY A 220 1.93 -21.09 -6.26
N ILE A 221 1.36 -21.64 -7.33
CA ILE A 221 0.83 -20.94 -8.51
C ILE A 221 -0.39 -20.11 -8.07
N GLY A 222 -0.19 -19.19 -7.14
CA GLY A 222 -1.13 -18.16 -6.75
C GLY A 222 -0.65 -16.92 -7.46
N SER A 223 -1.44 -16.45 -8.41
CA SER A 223 -1.27 -15.19 -9.13
C SER A 223 -1.07 -14.01 -8.19
N ARG A 224 0.13 -13.85 -7.61
CA ARG A 224 0.60 -12.54 -7.16
C ARG A 224 1.09 -11.84 -8.41
N VAL A 225 0.15 -11.18 -9.07
CA VAL A 225 0.45 -9.99 -9.85
C VAL A 225 1.32 -9.13 -8.95
N LEU A 226 2.61 -9.06 -9.28
CA LEU A 226 3.52 -8.07 -8.72
C LEU A 226 2.88 -6.71 -9.00
N ARG A 227 2.16 -6.18 -8.02
CA ARG A 227 1.61 -4.84 -8.06
C ARG A 227 2.82 -3.92 -7.87
N VAL A 228 3.48 -3.61 -8.98
CA VAL A 228 4.47 -2.54 -9.06
C VAL A 228 3.71 -1.27 -8.69
N LYS A 229 4.11 -0.64 -7.59
CA LYS A 229 3.69 0.72 -7.23
C LYS A 229 4.22 1.71 -8.25
#